data_AF-I3TU86-F1
#
_entry.id   AF-I3TU86-F1
#
_cell.length_a   1.000
_cell.length_b   1.000
_cell.length_c   1.000
_cell.angle_alpha   90.00
_cell.angle_beta   90.00
_cell.angle_gamma   90.00
#
_symmetry.space_group_name_H-M   'P 1'
#
loop_
_entity.id
_entity.type
_entity.pdbx_description
1 polymer ?
#
loop_
_entity_poly.entity_id
_entity_poly.type
_entity_poly.pdbx_seq_one_letter_code
_entity_poly.pdbx_strand_id
1 'polypeptide(L)'
;MSTAGLRTRVEVDGAQDGADGDAIRILPDRWTGAVLDAMEHLDFRLAEAEVEHVPGDACPFFQTFVFRPMSLRDLRVECIDLAFRPRDHGVHVDIVVDNRGSLFTAARESRVGLDIDDELLDMGTDAVAGLLREEIDRLKGPIVA
;
A
#
# COMPACT_ATOMS: atom_id res chain seq x y z
N MET A 1 -2.90 -10.13 9.64
CA MET A 1 -1.80 -10.70 8.81
C MET A 1 -2.43 -11.39 7.62
N SER A 2 -2.24 -10.84 6.43
CA SER A 2 -2.71 -11.44 5.18
C SER A 2 -1.89 -12.69 4.86
N THR A 3 -2.54 -13.75 4.39
CA THR A 3 -1.89 -15.00 3.99
C THR A 3 -2.12 -15.25 2.50
N ALA A 4 -1.14 -15.88 1.86
CA ALA A 4 -1.23 -16.34 0.48
C ALA A 4 -0.82 -17.81 0.41
N GLY A 5 -1.41 -18.54 -0.53
CA GLY A 5 -1.10 -19.95 -0.74
C GLY A 5 -1.45 -20.43 -2.13
N LEU A 6 -0.72 -21.43 -2.61
CA LEU A 6 -1.07 -22.18 -3.80
C LEU A 6 -1.99 -23.33 -3.39
N ARG A 7 -3.10 -23.51 -4.12
CA ARG A 7 -4.01 -24.64 -3.90
C ARG A 7 -3.98 -25.55 -5.11
N THR A 8 -3.61 -26.80 -4.89
CA THR A 8 -3.61 -27.83 -5.93
C THR A 8 -4.84 -28.72 -5.75
N ARG A 9 -5.54 -29.02 -6.84
CA ARG A 9 -6.65 -29.98 -6.86
C ARG A 9 -6.40 -31.01 -7.95
N VAL A 10 -6.64 -32.28 -7.63
CA VAL A 10 -6.56 -33.39 -8.58
C VAL A 10 -7.94 -34.01 -8.68
N GLU A 11 -8.50 -34.00 -9.89
CA GLU A 11 -9.81 -34.54 -10.20
C GLU A 11 -9.65 -35.88 -10.93
N VAL A 12 -10.28 -36.93 -10.42
CA VAL A 12 -10.20 -38.30 -10.98
C VAL A 12 -11.58 -38.92 -11.05
N ASP A 13 -12.04 -39.23 -12.27
CA ASP A 13 -13.36 -39.82 -12.51
C ASP A 13 -13.57 -41.12 -11.72
N GLY A 14 -14.67 -41.16 -10.96
CA GLY A 14 -15.04 -42.31 -10.14
C GLY A 14 -14.21 -42.49 -8.87
N ALA A 15 -13.32 -41.55 -8.53
CA ALA A 15 -12.56 -41.53 -7.28
C ALA A 15 -12.83 -40.24 -6.47
N GLN A 16 -12.35 -40.20 -5.23
CA GLN A 16 -12.38 -38.99 -4.41
C GLN A 16 -11.24 -38.06 -4.82
N ASP A 17 -11.57 -36.80 -5.13
CA ASP A 17 -10.60 -35.77 -5.48
C ASP A 17 -9.57 -35.55 -4.36
N GLY A 18 -8.31 -35.42 -4.76
CA GLY A 18 -7.21 -35.01 -3.87
C GLY A 18 -7.06 -33.48 -3.85
N ALA A 19 -6.58 -32.94 -2.73
CA ALA A 19 -6.25 -31.53 -2.61
C ALA A 19 -5.00 -31.33 -1.76
N ASP A 20 -4.25 -30.27 -2.07
CA ASP A 20 -3.06 -29.83 -1.34
C ASP A 20 -3.03 -28.30 -1.25
N GLY A 21 -2.34 -27.77 -0.24
CA GLY A 21 -2.27 -26.34 0.05
C GLY A 21 -0.89 -25.93 0.55
N ASP A 22 -0.17 -25.17 -0.26
CA ASP A 22 1.17 -24.68 0.03
C ASP A 22 1.14 -23.21 0.44
N ALA A 23 1.62 -22.90 1.64
CA ALA A 23 1.78 -21.51 2.07
C ALA A 23 2.92 -20.84 1.30
N ILE A 24 2.67 -19.62 0.80
CA ILE A 24 3.69 -18.81 0.12
C ILE A 24 3.86 -17.46 0.81
N ARG A 25 5.05 -16.87 0.66
CA ARG A 25 5.31 -15.48 1.05
C ARG A 25 5.44 -14.65 -0.22
N ILE A 26 4.63 -13.59 -0.29
CA ILE A 26 4.75 -12.57 -1.33
C ILE A 26 5.57 -11.44 -0.71
N LEU A 27 6.70 -11.11 -1.33
CA LEU A 27 7.53 -10.00 -0.92
C LEU A 27 7.17 -8.77 -1.76
N PRO A 28 7.37 -7.54 -1.22
CA PRO A 28 7.27 -6.33 -2.02
C PRO A 28 8.18 -6.39 -3.24
N ASP A 29 7.71 -5.87 -4.37
CA ASP A 29 8.57 -5.57 -5.51
C ASP A 29 9.48 -4.37 -5.21
N ARG A 30 10.37 -4.03 -6.14
CA ARG A 30 11.36 -2.95 -5.93
C ARG A 30 10.71 -1.58 -5.69
N TRP A 31 9.61 -1.28 -6.37
CA TRP A 31 8.96 0.03 -6.29
C TRP A 31 8.16 0.16 -5.00
N THR A 32 7.41 -0.88 -4.66
CA THR A 32 6.69 -0.99 -3.38
C THR A 32 7.68 -0.94 -2.22
N GLY A 33 8.77 -1.73 -2.29
CA GLY A 33 9.83 -1.72 -1.29
C GLY A 33 10.42 -0.33 -1.07
N ALA A 34 10.70 0.40 -2.14
CA ALA A 34 11.22 1.77 -2.06
C ALA A 34 10.25 2.72 -1.32
N VAL A 35 8.94 2.58 -1.53
CA VAL A 35 7.94 3.37 -0.80
C VAL A 35 7.89 3.00 0.67
N LEU A 36 7.91 1.70 1.00
CA LEU A 36 7.93 1.24 2.40
C LEU A 36 9.17 1.77 3.14
N ASP A 37 10.35 1.67 2.52
CA ASP A 37 11.62 2.17 3.06
C ASP A 37 11.58 3.71 3.22
N ALA A 38 11.01 4.41 2.24
CA ALA A 38 10.86 5.86 2.30
C ALA A 38 9.92 6.30 3.44
N MET A 39 8.83 5.57 3.71
CA MET A 39 7.97 5.85 4.87
C MET A 39 8.72 5.67 6.19
N GLU A 40 9.55 4.63 6.32
CA GLU A 40 10.42 4.46 7.49
C GLU A 40 11.44 5.60 7.61
N HIS A 41 12.05 6.02 6.51
CA HIS A 41 12.96 7.17 6.48
C HIS A 41 12.27 8.48 6.90
N LEU A 42 10.96 8.61 6.66
CA LEU A 42 10.12 9.72 7.07
C LEU A 42 9.64 9.62 8.54
N ASP A 43 10.18 8.71 9.35
CA ASP A 43 9.77 8.43 10.73
C ASP A 43 8.31 7.93 10.86
N PHE A 44 7.80 7.24 9.84
CA PHE A 44 6.53 6.50 9.92
C PHE A 44 6.79 5.00 10.08
N ARG A 45 5.95 4.34 10.86
CA ARG A 45 6.04 2.88 11.06
C ARG A 45 4.79 2.21 10.56
N LEU A 46 4.97 1.10 9.84
CA LEU A 46 3.88 0.22 9.45
C LEU A 46 3.18 -0.32 10.70
N ALA A 47 1.91 0.00 10.83
CA ALA A 47 1.06 -0.44 11.93
C ALA A 47 0.19 -1.62 11.52
N GLU A 48 -0.45 -1.54 10.35
CA GLU A 48 -1.43 -2.52 9.89
C GLU A 48 -1.26 -2.75 8.38
N ALA A 49 -1.59 -3.96 7.92
CA ALA A 49 -1.63 -4.29 6.51
C ALA A 49 -2.75 -5.30 6.24
N GLU A 50 -3.68 -4.95 5.36
CA GLU A 50 -4.92 -5.70 5.12
C GLU A 50 -5.21 -5.85 3.63
N VAL A 51 -5.98 -6.88 3.25
CA VAL A 51 -6.49 -7.03 1.89
C VAL A 51 -7.91 -6.50 1.87
N GLU A 52 -8.14 -5.45 1.09
CA GLU A 52 -9.48 -4.91 0.85
C GLU A 52 -10.05 -5.46 -0.45
N HIS A 53 -11.28 -5.97 -0.41
CA HIS A 53 -11.99 -6.44 -1.59
C HIS A 53 -12.94 -5.35 -2.11
N VAL A 54 -12.82 -5.01 -3.38
CA VAL A 54 -13.60 -3.95 -4.03
C VAL A 54 -14.36 -4.52 -5.22
N PRO A 55 -15.65 -4.87 -5.04
CA PRO A 55 -16.48 -5.36 -6.12
C PRO A 55 -16.60 -4.34 -7.26
N GLY A 56 -16.26 -4.75 -8.49
CA GLY A 56 -16.43 -3.95 -9.70
C GLY A 56 -15.27 -3.03 -10.09
N ASP A 57 -14.18 -2.99 -9.32
CA ASP A 57 -12.90 -2.40 -9.74
C ASP A 57 -12.16 -3.38 -10.68
N ALA A 58 -11.30 -2.87 -11.56
CA ALA A 58 -10.43 -3.68 -12.42
C ALA A 58 -9.46 -4.55 -11.60
N CYS A 59 -9.09 -4.09 -10.41
CA CYS A 59 -8.40 -4.89 -9.40
C CYS A 59 -9.39 -5.28 -8.30
N PRO A 60 -9.90 -6.53 -8.27
CA PRO A 60 -11.00 -6.93 -7.37
C PRO A 60 -10.61 -6.90 -5.89
N PHE A 61 -9.32 -6.84 -5.58
CA PHE A 61 -8.81 -6.56 -4.25
C PHE A 61 -7.46 -5.86 -4.34
N PHE A 62 -7.13 -5.07 -3.33
CA PHE A 62 -5.80 -4.48 -3.18
C PHE A 62 -5.35 -4.58 -1.72
N GLN A 63 -4.05 -4.49 -1.50
CA GLN A 63 -3.50 -4.43 -0.16
C GLN A 63 -3.39 -2.98 0.30
N THR A 64 -3.85 -2.72 1.52
CA THR A 64 -3.72 -1.44 2.20
C THR A 64 -2.67 -1.56 3.30
N PHE A 65 -1.90 -0.50 3.47
CA PHE A 65 -0.83 -0.41 4.47
C PHE A 65 -1.03 0.87 5.27
N VAL A 66 -1.26 0.73 6.57
CA VAL A 66 -1.49 1.86 7.47
C VAL A 66 -0.21 2.16 8.23
N PHE A 67 0.27 3.38 8.08
CA PHE A 67 1.44 3.91 8.73
C PHE A 67 1.05 4.90 9.83
N ARG A 68 1.75 4.85 10.97
CA ARG A 68 1.58 5.81 12.07
C ARG A 68 2.91 6.52 12.35
N PRO A 69 2.90 7.82 12.67
CA PRO A 69 4.13 8.54 12.94
C PRO A 69 4.79 8.03 14.23
N MET A 70 6.12 7.97 14.22
CA MET A 70 6.94 7.58 15.38
C MET A 70 7.39 8.79 16.21
N SER A 71 7.29 10.00 15.65
CA SER A 71 7.77 11.25 16.23
C SER A 71 6.63 12.24 16.49
N LEU A 72 6.75 13.02 17.57
CA LEU A 72 5.82 14.11 17.90
C LEU A 72 5.84 15.26 16.86
N ARG A 73 6.78 15.27 15.91
CA ARG A 73 6.84 16.27 14.84
C ARG A 73 5.65 16.18 13.88
N ASP A 74 5.07 14.99 13.75
CA ASP A 74 3.94 14.71 12.86
C ASP A 74 2.60 14.57 13.60
N LEU A 75 2.45 15.17 14.80
CA LEU A 75 1.21 15.15 15.62
C LEU A 75 -0.08 15.62 14.91
N ARG A 76 0.03 16.20 13.71
CA ARG A 76 -1.12 16.56 12.87
C ARG A 76 -1.64 15.41 12.00
N VAL A 77 -0.95 14.27 11.98
CA VAL A 77 -1.34 13.05 11.27
C VAL A 77 -1.47 11.93 12.28
N GLU A 78 -2.65 11.34 12.36
CA GLU A 78 -2.93 10.13 13.11
C GLU A 78 -2.47 8.88 12.33
N CYS A 79 -2.74 8.83 11.03
CA CYS A 79 -2.30 7.74 10.16
C CYS A 79 -2.20 8.13 8.68
N ILE A 80 -1.44 7.34 7.93
CA ILE A 80 -1.33 7.41 6.48
C ILE A 80 -1.63 6.03 5.92
N ASP A 81 -2.58 5.98 5.01
CA ASP A 81 -3.02 4.77 4.36
C ASP A 81 -2.49 4.75 2.93
N LEU A 82 -1.76 3.70 2.59
CA LEU A 82 -1.21 3.47 1.25
C LEU A 82 -1.86 2.26 0.60
N ALA A 83 -2.24 2.37 -0.66
CA ALA A 83 -2.57 1.21 -1.51
C ALA A 83 -1.74 1.21 -2.78
N PHE A 84 -1.28 0.02 -3.16
CA PHE A 84 -0.41 -0.19 -4.30
C PHE A 84 -1.16 -0.81 -5.47
N ARG A 85 -1.06 -0.21 -6.65
CA ARG A 85 -1.59 -0.74 -7.91
C ARG A 85 -0.44 -1.00 -8.88
N PRO A 86 -0.06 -2.27 -9.11
CA PRO A 86 1.05 -2.61 -9.99
C PRO A 86 0.86 -2.07 -11.42
N ARG A 87 1.96 -1.66 -12.05
CA ARG A 87 2.05 -1.29 -13.48
C ARG A 87 3.21 -2.04 -14.13
N ASP A 88 3.29 -2.03 -15.46
CA ASP A 88 4.35 -2.74 -16.18
C ASP A 88 5.76 -2.25 -15.81
N HIS A 89 5.91 -0.93 -15.59
CA HIS A 89 7.17 -0.25 -15.30
C HIS A 89 7.05 0.70 -14.09
N GLY A 90 6.43 0.22 -13.01
CA GLY A 90 6.27 1.02 -11.81
C GLY A 90 5.15 0.52 -10.92
N VAL A 91 4.83 1.33 -9.92
CA VAL A 91 3.64 1.16 -9.10
C VAL A 91 2.92 2.50 -8.95
N HIS A 92 1.60 2.47 -9.07
CA HIS A 92 0.76 3.60 -8.68
C HIS A 92 0.41 3.47 -7.21
N VAL A 93 0.60 4.54 -6.44
CA VAL A 93 0.37 4.58 -4.99
C VAL A 93 -0.77 5.55 -4.72
N ASP A 94 -1.87 5.00 -4.20
CA ASP A 94 -2.95 5.77 -3.62
C ASP A 94 -2.61 6.13 -2.17
N ILE A 95 -2.72 7.40 -1.82
CA ILE A 95 -2.43 7.95 -0.48
C ILE A 95 -3.70 8.57 0.10
N VAL A 96 -3.99 8.23 1.36
CA VAL A 96 -4.99 8.91 2.20
C VAL A 96 -4.39 9.26 3.54
N VAL A 97 -4.71 10.44 4.06
CA VAL A 97 -4.27 10.90 5.40
C VAL A 97 -5.47 10.94 6.34
N ASP A 98 -5.28 10.50 7.58
CA ASP A 98 -6.26 10.51 8.68
C ASP A 98 -7.61 9.87 8.33
N ASN A 99 -7.54 8.78 7.56
CA ASN A 99 -8.71 8.02 7.19
C ASN A 99 -9.26 7.26 8.42
N ARG A 100 -10.54 7.49 8.74
CA ARG A 100 -11.24 6.78 9.84
C ARG A 100 -12.03 5.56 9.37
N GLY A 101 -11.93 5.21 8.09
CA GLY A 101 -12.59 4.07 7.45
C GLY A 101 -11.65 3.31 6.53
N SER A 102 -12.19 2.51 5.61
CA SER A 102 -11.39 1.84 4.58
C SER A 102 -10.97 2.84 3.49
N LEU A 103 -9.87 2.60 2.78
CA LEU A 103 -9.46 3.48 1.66
C LEU A 103 -10.55 3.56 0.60
N PHE A 104 -11.35 2.50 0.40
CA PHE A 104 -12.47 2.49 -0.52
C PHE A 104 -13.55 3.51 -0.15
N THR A 105 -13.79 3.71 1.15
CA THR A 105 -14.78 4.67 1.65
C THR A 105 -14.25 6.10 1.73
N ALA A 106 -12.94 6.29 1.59
CA ALA A 106 -12.36 7.62 1.52
C ALA A 106 -12.88 8.33 0.25
N ALA A 107 -13.30 9.60 0.40
CA ALA A 107 -13.75 10.39 -0.73
C ALA A 107 -12.64 10.50 -1.78
N ARG A 108 -13.00 10.44 -3.06
CA ARG A 108 -12.04 10.56 -4.17
C ARG A 108 -11.20 11.83 -4.12
N GLU A 109 -11.76 12.90 -3.56
CA GLU A 109 -11.10 14.20 -3.36
C GLU A 109 -10.09 14.19 -2.20
N SER A 110 -10.15 13.20 -1.31
CA SER A 110 -9.23 12.98 -0.19
C SER A 110 -8.12 11.97 -0.53
N ARG A 111 -8.10 11.46 -1.76
CA ARG A 111 -7.11 10.52 -2.28
C ARG A 111 -6.18 11.24 -3.25
N VAL A 112 -4.88 11.11 -3.05
CA VAL A 112 -3.88 11.51 -4.04
C VAL A 112 -3.21 10.25 -4.58
N GLY A 113 -3.03 10.21 -5.89
CA GLY A 113 -2.29 9.16 -6.56
C GLY A 113 -0.92 9.68 -7.03
N LEU A 114 0.13 8.91 -6.81
CA LEU A 114 1.45 9.18 -7.37
C LEU A 114 2.02 7.92 -8.02
N ASP A 115 2.85 8.09 -9.05
CA ASP A 115 3.53 6.99 -9.72
C ASP A 115 4.98 6.93 -9.24
N ILE A 116 5.43 5.71 -8.95
CA ILE A 116 6.82 5.38 -8.63
C ILE A 116 7.35 4.51 -9.78
N ASP A 117 8.32 5.03 -10.52
CA ASP A 117 8.93 4.40 -11.69
C ASP A 117 10.43 4.16 -11.48
N ASP A 118 11.09 3.58 -12.49
CA ASP A 118 12.52 3.28 -12.42
C ASP A 118 13.37 4.56 -12.35
N GLU A 119 12.97 5.63 -13.03
CA GLU A 119 13.65 6.93 -13.00
C GLU A 119 13.69 7.51 -11.58
N LEU A 120 12.56 7.49 -10.85
CA LEU A 120 12.53 7.99 -9.47
C LEU A 120 13.33 7.09 -8.53
N LEU A 121 13.31 5.77 -8.74
CA LEU A 121 14.13 4.83 -7.96
C LEU A 121 15.63 5.07 -8.13
N ASP A 122 16.07 5.37 -9.35
CA ASP A 122 17.47 5.68 -9.66
C ASP A 122 17.95 6.96 -8.97
N MET A 123 17.04 7.88 -8.62
CA MET A 123 17.33 9.06 -7.81
C MET A 123 17.52 8.75 -6.32
N GLY A 124 17.15 7.55 -5.87
CA GLY A 124 17.36 7.04 -4.51
C GLY A 124 16.22 7.32 -3.53
N THR A 125 16.34 6.72 -2.33
CA THR A 125 15.30 6.75 -1.28
C THR A 125 14.88 8.16 -0.86
N ASP A 126 15.83 9.11 -0.81
CA ASP A 126 15.54 10.50 -0.42
C ASP A 126 14.60 11.19 -1.42
N ALA A 127 14.68 10.84 -2.71
CA ALA A 127 13.80 11.40 -3.73
C ALA A 127 12.36 10.89 -3.56
N VAL A 128 12.21 9.57 -3.33
CA VAL A 128 10.91 8.94 -3.04
C VAL A 128 10.31 9.52 -1.75
N ALA A 129 11.12 9.65 -0.69
CA ALA A 129 10.70 10.23 0.58
C ALA A 129 10.30 11.71 0.44
N GLY A 130 11.04 12.49 -0.33
CA GLY A 130 10.71 13.88 -0.62
C GLY A 130 9.36 14.03 -1.32
N LEU A 131 9.09 13.21 -2.34
CA LEU A 131 7.83 13.20 -3.06
C LEU A 131 6.66 12.80 -2.14
N LEU A 132 6.82 11.73 -1.36
CA LEU A 132 5.82 11.30 -0.38
C LEU A 132 5.51 12.43 0.62
N ARG A 133 6.56 13.08 1.16
CA ARG A 133 6.39 14.17 2.12
C ARG A 133 5.60 15.34 1.51
N GLU A 134 5.91 15.72 0.27
CA GLU A 134 5.19 16.79 -0.41
C GLU A 134 3.69 16.50 -0.52
N GLU A 135 3.32 15.29 -0.96
CA GLU A 135 1.91 14.92 -1.11
C GLU A 135 1.19 14.78 0.25
N ILE A 136 1.86 14.22 1.25
CA ILE A 136 1.35 14.14 2.62
C ILE A 136 1.07 15.56 3.17
N ASP A 137 1.99 16.49 3.00
CA ASP A 137 1.83 17.87 3.49
C ASP A 137 0.76 18.63 2.72
N ARG A 138 0.63 18.37 1.40
CA ARG A 138 -0.45 18.91 0.56
C ARG A 138 -1.82 18.45 1.06
N LEU A 139 -1.97 17.16 1.39
CA LEU A 139 -3.21 16.57 1.91
C LEU A 139 -3.59 17.10 3.29
N LYS A 140 -2.63 17.40 4.16
CA LYS A 140 -2.89 18.01 5.49
C LYS A 140 -3.47 19.43 5.41
N GLY A 141 -3.26 20.13 4.29
CA GLY A 141 -3.59 21.54 4.14
C GLY A 141 -2.74 22.50 5.00
N PRO A 142 -2.85 23.82 4.78
CA PRO A 142 -2.01 24.81 5.46
C PRO A 142 -2.19 24.79 6.98
N ILE A 143 -1.13 25.14 7.72
CA ILE A 143 -1.22 25.45 9.14
C ILE A 143 -2.01 26.76 9.25
N VAL A 144 -3.27 26.69 9.64
CA VAL A 144 -4.02 27.88 10.05
C VAL A 144 -3.58 28.18 11.49
N ALA A 145 -2.79 29.24 11.65
CA ALA A 145 -2.33 29.74 12.95
C ALA A 145 -3.45 30.43 13.73
#